data_AF-A0A1Y2EKE5-F1
#
_entry.id   AF-A0A1Y2EKE5-F1
#
_cell.length_a   1.000
_cell.length_b   1.000
_cell.length_c   1.000
_cell.angle_alpha   90.00
_cell.angle_beta   90.00
_cell.angle_gamma   90.00
#
_symmetry.space_group_name_H-M   'P 1'
#
loop_
_entity.id
_entity.type
_entity.pdbx_description
1 polymer ?
#
loop_
_entity_poly.entity_id
_entity_poly.type
_entity_poly.pdbx_seq_one_letter_code
_entity_poly.pdbx_strand_id
1 'polypeptide(L)'
;MVSETSVKKRKIPADEHYNEEHHATSKDGLAHPNKAHNTVRTHEEEEKLKTTEEGSWRNNPPYRTHDENETCEKKHTAQCKCGRIKYWLSREKPLASKFCHCKDCQSLHGAPFQWAAVFEKNDLHFENGAKGLAFYSSEKNHTHHDLPCKVSCSYCHAPILDEGRNMVLIFPAIIKFVSPEAKKAFDPTMHIFYSRRVVDIKDGKPKWSELDKQSELIKDVD
;
A
#
# COMPACT_ATOMS: atom_id res chain seq x y z
N MET A 1 22.73 27.95 -48.98
CA MET A 1 22.90 27.12 -47.76
C MET A 1 22.47 27.95 -46.56
N VAL A 2 21.20 27.83 -46.15
CA VAL A 2 20.68 27.58 -44.78
C VAL A 2 19.19 27.28 -45.02
N SER A 3 18.68 26.10 -44.69
CA SER A 3 17.26 25.75 -44.89
C SER A 3 16.55 25.70 -43.54
N GLU A 4 15.61 26.63 -43.33
CA GLU A 4 14.71 26.66 -42.18
C GLU A 4 13.72 25.50 -42.25
N THR A 5 13.67 24.67 -41.21
CA THR A 5 12.66 23.63 -41.05
C THR A 5 11.65 24.02 -39.98
N SER A 6 10.41 24.20 -40.44
CA SER A 6 9.24 24.57 -39.64
C SER A 6 8.81 23.44 -38.70
N VAL A 7 8.71 23.74 -37.40
CA VAL A 7 8.21 22.81 -36.36
C VAL A 7 6.68 22.73 -36.43
N LYS A 8 6.13 21.56 -36.78
CA LYS A 8 4.68 21.28 -36.71
C LYS A 8 4.27 20.94 -35.27
N LYS A 9 3.44 21.79 -34.65
CA LYS A 9 2.72 21.49 -33.41
C LYS A 9 1.73 20.34 -33.63
N ARG A 10 1.85 19.23 -32.89
CA ARG A 10 0.84 18.17 -32.83
C ARG A 10 -0.24 18.55 -31.81
N LYS A 11 -1.51 18.48 -32.24
CA LYS A 11 -2.69 18.58 -31.37
C LYS A 11 -2.87 17.26 -30.60
N ILE A 12 -3.17 17.35 -29.31
CA ILE A 12 -3.56 16.24 -28.44
C ILE A 12 -5.10 16.11 -28.56
N PRO A 13 -5.67 14.94 -28.89
CA PRO A 13 -7.12 14.75 -28.85
C PRO A 13 -7.60 14.65 -27.40
N ALA A 14 -8.77 15.24 -27.13
CA ALA A 14 -9.45 15.22 -25.84
C ALA A 14 -10.03 13.83 -25.55
N ASP A 15 -10.03 13.47 -24.26
CA ASP A 15 -10.55 12.21 -23.72
C ASP A 15 -12.04 12.02 -24.05
N GLU A 16 -12.36 10.88 -24.67
CA GLU A 16 -13.73 10.39 -24.82
C GLU A 16 -14.18 9.75 -23.51
N HIS A 17 -15.13 10.41 -22.84
CA HIS A 17 -15.89 9.86 -21.72
C HIS A 17 -16.72 8.66 -22.19
N TYR A 18 -16.38 7.47 -21.72
CA TYR A 18 -17.23 6.29 -21.87
C TYR A 18 -18.32 6.31 -20.81
N ASN A 19 -19.56 6.49 -21.26
CA ASN A 19 -20.78 6.53 -20.47
C ASN A 19 -21.61 5.31 -20.88
N GLU A 20 -21.88 4.38 -19.96
CA GLU A 20 -22.83 3.28 -20.20
C GLU A 20 -23.85 3.22 -19.06
N GLU A 21 -25.00 3.82 -19.32
CA GLU A 21 -26.27 3.50 -18.68
C GLU A 21 -26.84 2.24 -19.33
N HIS A 22 -27.15 1.21 -18.53
CA HIS A 22 -28.04 0.14 -18.95
C HIS A 22 -29.36 0.22 -18.20
N HIS A 23 -30.36 0.72 -18.93
CA HIS A 23 -31.78 0.60 -18.64
C HIS A 23 -32.23 -0.85 -18.88
N ALA A 24 -32.86 -1.46 -17.87
CA ALA A 24 -33.73 -2.62 -18.04
C ALA A 24 -35.08 -2.31 -17.38
N THR A 25 -36.12 -2.20 -18.21
CA THR A 25 -37.51 -2.01 -17.78
C THR A 25 -38.21 -3.35 -17.62
N SER A 26 -38.90 -3.58 -16.50
CA SER A 26 -40.22 -4.23 -16.52
C SER A 26 -41.03 -3.83 -15.27
N LYS A 27 -42.32 -3.63 -15.50
CA LYS A 27 -43.36 -3.20 -14.54
C LYS A 27 -43.85 -4.41 -13.74
N ASP A 28 -44.16 -4.21 -12.46
CA ASP A 28 -45.49 -4.48 -11.89
C ASP A 28 -45.53 -3.96 -10.44
N GLY A 29 -46.62 -3.27 -10.11
CA GLY A 29 -46.75 -2.48 -8.89
C GLY A 29 -47.21 -3.26 -7.67
N LEU A 30 -46.86 -2.72 -6.50
CA LEU A 30 -47.69 -2.67 -5.29
C LEU A 30 -47.08 -1.63 -4.34
N ALA A 31 -47.88 -0.64 -3.98
CA ALA A 31 -47.50 0.51 -3.17
C ALA A 31 -47.43 0.17 -1.68
N HIS A 32 -46.30 0.42 -1.02
CA HIS A 32 -46.19 0.55 0.44
C HIS A 32 -45.32 1.74 0.83
N PRO A 33 -45.64 2.43 1.94
CA PRO A 33 -45.28 3.83 2.13
C PRO A 33 -43.82 4.01 2.57
N ASN A 34 -43.16 4.95 1.91
CA ASN A 34 -41.90 5.57 2.32
C ASN A 34 -42.04 6.18 3.72
N LYS A 35 -41.26 5.66 4.68
CA LYS A 35 -40.76 6.46 5.82
C LYS A 35 -39.25 6.30 5.89
N ALA A 36 -38.56 6.83 4.88
CA ALA A 36 -37.16 7.21 5.04
C ALA A 36 -37.14 8.44 5.98
N HIS A 37 -36.91 8.20 7.28
CA HIS A 37 -36.44 9.25 8.16
C HIS A 37 -35.05 9.65 7.67
N ASN A 38 -34.98 10.68 6.83
CA ASN A 38 -33.72 11.32 6.49
C ASN A 38 -33.31 12.18 7.69
N THR A 39 -32.74 11.54 8.70
CA THR A 39 -32.08 12.25 9.80
C THR A 39 -30.79 12.82 9.26
N VAL A 40 -30.83 14.09 8.85
CA VAL A 40 -29.63 14.89 8.62
C VAL A 40 -28.87 14.90 9.95
N ARG A 41 -27.76 14.16 10.00
CA ARG A 41 -26.89 14.14 11.18
C ARG A 41 -26.24 15.50 11.30
N THR A 42 -26.15 16.00 12.51
CA THR A 42 -25.45 17.25 12.78
C THR A 42 -23.95 17.07 12.53
N HIS A 43 -23.25 18.16 12.18
CA HIS A 43 -21.79 18.11 12.05
C HIS A 43 -21.11 17.55 13.31
N GLU A 44 -21.67 17.83 14.49
CA GLU A 44 -21.18 17.29 15.77
C GLU A 44 -21.39 15.78 15.94
N GLU A 45 -22.46 15.22 15.36
CA GLU A 45 -22.71 13.76 15.36
C GLU A 45 -21.84 13.03 14.34
N GLU A 46 -21.58 13.62 13.17
CA GLU A 46 -20.61 13.11 12.21
C GLU A 46 -19.18 13.18 12.74
N GLU A 47 -18.84 14.26 13.44
CA GLU A 47 -17.54 14.45 14.09
C GLU A 47 -17.37 13.49 15.28
N LYS A 48 -18.41 13.27 16.09
CA LYS A 48 -18.41 12.22 17.12
C LYS A 48 -18.25 10.82 16.53
N LEU A 49 -18.97 10.48 15.46
CA LEU A 49 -18.83 9.16 14.82
C LEU A 49 -17.42 8.95 14.26
N LYS A 50 -16.85 9.99 13.62
CA LYS A 50 -15.44 10.01 13.18
C LYS A 50 -14.48 9.79 14.35
N THR A 51 -14.66 10.49 15.47
CA THR A 51 -13.78 10.30 16.65
C THR A 51 -13.90 8.91 17.30
N THR A 52 -15.07 8.27 17.24
CA THR A 52 -15.25 6.90 17.76
C THR A 52 -14.72 5.81 16.82
N GLU A 53 -14.78 6.00 15.50
CA GLU A 53 -14.20 5.07 14.52
C GLU A 53 -12.67 5.24 14.37
N GLU A 54 -12.16 6.48 14.43
CA GLU A 54 -10.74 6.79 14.34
C GLU A 54 -9.92 6.20 15.51
N GLY A 55 -10.55 5.95 16.66
CA GLY A 55 -9.96 5.26 17.79
C GLY A 55 -9.94 3.73 17.67
N SER A 56 -10.85 3.14 16.87
CA SER A 56 -11.05 1.69 16.82
C SER A 56 -9.88 0.96 16.16
N TRP A 57 -9.41 1.43 15.00
CA TRP A 57 -8.34 0.75 14.27
C TRP A 57 -6.96 0.90 14.92
N ARG A 58 -6.74 1.98 15.69
CA ARG A 58 -5.48 2.23 16.40
C ARG A 58 -5.21 1.22 17.51
N ASN A 59 -6.27 0.59 18.02
CA ASN A 59 -6.21 -0.48 19.01
C ASN A 59 -6.08 -1.88 18.38
N ASN A 60 -6.03 -1.95 17.03
CA ASN A 60 -5.85 -3.20 16.30
C ASN A 60 -4.41 -3.34 15.79
N PRO A 61 -3.95 -4.56 15.50
CA PRO A 61 -2.69 -4.77 14.82
C PRO A 61 -2.63 -3.99 13.49
N PRO A 62 -1.47 -3.44 13.10
CA PRO A 62 -0.19 -3.49 13.82
C PRO A 62 0.03 -2.35 14.85
N TYR A 63 -0.99 -1.54 15.12
CA TYR A 63 -0.89 -0.30 15.90
C TYR A 63 -1.14 -0.46 17.39
N ARG A 64 -1.79 -1.56 17.79
CA ARG A 64 -1.92 -1.91 19.20
C ARG A 64 -0.53 -2.00 19.82
N THR A 65 -0.35 -1.34 20.96
CA THR A 65 0.84 -1.51 21.78
C THR A 65 0.71 -2.81 22.56
N HIS A 66 1.78 -3.60 22.61
CA HIS A 66 1.82 -4.79 23.49
C HIS A 66 1.83 -4.35 24.94
N ASP A 67 0.98 -4.97 25.75
CA ASP A 67 1.01 -4.82 27.20
C ASP A 67 2.20 -5.60 27.80
N GLU A 68 2.64 -5.22 28.99
CA GLU A 68 3.78 -5.87 29.69
C GLU A 68 3.59 -7.38 29.92
N ASN A 69 2.35 -7.88 29.84
CA ASN A 69 2.00 -9.28 30.01
C ASN A 69 1.92 -10.08 28.69
N GLU A 70 2.00 -9.44 27.51
CA GLU A 70 2.01 -10.14 26.22
C GLU A 70 3.42 -10.65 25.90
N THR A 71 3.57 -11.98 25.78
CA THR A 71 4.86 -12.61 25.48
C THR A 71 5.02 -12.84 23.98
N CYS A 72 5.81 -11.99 23.34
CA CYS A 72 6.12 -12.12 21.93
C CYS A 72 7.58 -11.75 21.65
N GLU A 73 8.32 -12.64 21.00
CA GLU A 73 9.77 -12.50 20.82
C GLU A 73 10.11 -11.53 19.68
N LYS A 74 10.98 -10.55 19.94
CA LYS A 74 11.44 -9.59 18.92
C LYS A 74 12.49 -10.22 17.99
N LYS A 75 12.05 -10.82 16.88
CA LYS A 75 12.96 -11.46 15.90
C LYS A 75 13.76 -10.46 15.08
N HIS A 76 13.12 -9.36 14.66
CA HIS A 76 13.77 -8.28 13.92
C HIS A 76 13.32 -6.92 14.44
N THR A 77 14.21 -5.93 14.39
CA THR A 77 13.86 -4.54 14.70
C THR A 77 14.06 -3.67 13.48
N ALA A 78 13.29 -2.58 13.39
CA ALA A 78 13.36 -1.64 12.30
C ALA A 78 13.11 -0.23 12.80
N GLN A 79 13.66 0.74 12.09
CA GLN A 79 13.39 2.14 12.37
C GLN A 79 13.42 2.96 11.10
N CYS A 80 12.58 3.99 11.01
CA CYS A 80 12.68 4.99 9.96
C CYS A 80 14.05 5.72 9.99
N LYS A 81 14.38 6.45 8.92
CA LYS A 81 15.65 7.18 8.80
C LYS A 81 15.96 8.10 10.00
N CYS A 82 14.96 8.80 10.54
CA CYS A 82 15.16 9.69 11.70
C CYS A 82 15.08 8.99 13.07
N GLY A 83 14.78 7.69 13.10
CA GLY A 83 14.72 6.89 14.33
C GLY A 83 13.51 7.14 15.24
N ARG A 84 12.59 8.06 14.89
CA ARG A 84 11.39 8.36 15.68
C ARG A 84 10.34 7.26 15.63
N ILE A 85 10.17 6.66 14.44
CA ILE A 85 9.35 5.48 14.27
C ILE A 85 10.23 4.25 14.39
N LYS A 86 9.83 3.36 15.31
CA LYS A 86 10.44 2.07 15.59
C LYS A 86 9.35 1.01 15.65
N TYR A 87 9.66 -0.14 15.08
CA TYR A 87 8.81 -1.32 15.18
C TYR A 87 9.68 -2.57 15.24
N TRP A 88 9.05 -3.68 15.60
CA TRP A 88 9.68 -4.98 15.60
C TRP A 88 8.76 -6.03 15.00
N LEU A 89 9.35 -7.14 14.57
CA LEU A 89 8.67 -8.28 13.97
C LEU A 89 8.77 -9.48 14.90
N SER A 90 7.66 -10.18 15.10
CA SER A 90 7.60 -11.42 15.88
C SER A 90 8.01 -12.66 15.09
N ARG A 91 8.01 -12.56 13.77
CA ARG A 91 8.26 -13.64 12.83
C ARG A 91 9.65 -13.52 12.20
N GLU A 92 10.35 -14.64 12.08
CA GLU A 92 11.72 -14.69 11.57
C GLU A 92 11.81 -14.45 10.06
N LYS A 93 10.83 -14.90 9.27
CA LYS A 93 10.85 -14.82 7.79
C LYS A 93 9.51 -14.31 7.27
N PRO A 94 9.45 -13.48 6.21
CA PRO A 94 8.18 -13.07 5.62
C PRO A 94 7.38 -14.25 5.04
N LEU A 95 6.08 -14.04 4.86
CA LEU A 95 5.22 -14.96 4.10
C LEU A 95 5.58 -14.99 2.60
N ALA A 96 5.99 -13.84 2.08
CA ALA A 96 6.51 -13.67 0.72
C ALA A 96 7.39 -12.43 0.66
N SER A 97 8.36 -12.40 -0.25
CA SER A 97 9.18 -11.21 -0.52
C SER A 97 9.26 -10.97 -2.01
N LYS A 98 8.95 -9.76 -2.45
CA LYS A 98 8.69 -9.44 -3.86
C LYS A 98 9.25 -8.08 -4.22
N PHE A 99 9.62 -7.93 -5.48
CA PHE A 99 9.79 -6.62 -6.10
C PHE A 99 8.54 -6.22 -6.86
N CYS A 100 7.95 -5.07 -6.52
CA CYS A 100 6.78 -4.52 -7.19
C CYS A 100 7.18 -3.39 -8.14
N HIS A 101 6.76 -3.50 -9.40
CA HIS A 101 7.08 -2.55 -10.47
C HIS A 101 5.90 -1.68 -10.89
N CYS A 102 4.80 -1.62 -10.12
CA CYS A 102 3.69 -0.76 -10.50
C CYS A 102 4.06 0.74 -10.41
N LYS A 103 3.31 1.61 -11.10
CA LYS A 103 3.60 3.04 -11.16
C LYS A 103 3.46 3.76 -9.82
N ASP A 104 2.52 3.33 -8.98
CA ASP A 104 2.37 3.86 -7.62
C ASP A 104 3.60 3.54 -6.77
N CYS A 105 4.04 2.29 -6.77
CA CYS A 105 5.26 1.89 -6.05
C CYS A 105 6.50 2.64 -6.56
N GLN A 106 6.63 2.84 -7.87
CA GLN A 106 7.74 3.61 -8.44
C GLN A 106 7.74 5.07 -7.97
N SER A 107 6.59 5.73 -8.08
CA SER A 107 6.45 7.17 -7.76
C SER A 107 6.55 7.44 -6.25
N LEU A 108 5.88 6.64 -5.42
CA LEU A 108 5.89 6.81 -3.96
C LEU A 108 7.26 6.56 -3.34
N HIS A 109 8.05 5.64 -3.92
CA HIS A 109 9.39 5.32 -3.42
C HIS A 109 10.50 6.14 -4.11
N GLY A 110 10.19 6.83 -5.22
CA GLY A 110 11.21 7.44 -6.06
C GLY A 110 12.25 6.43 -6.57
N ALA A 111 11.82 5.19 -6.84
CA ALA A 111 12.70 4.07 -7.15
C ALA A 111 12.17 3.25 -8.34
N PRO A 112 13.01 2.49 -9.06
CA PRO A 112 12.54 1.67 -10.18
C PRO A 112 11.52 0.58 -9.78
N PHE A 113 11.54 0.17 -8.52
CA PHE A 113 10.61 -0.79 -7.93
C PHE A 113 10.62 -0.68 -6.39
N GLN A 114 9.57 -1.22 -5.76
CA GLN A 114 9.47 -1.39 -4.31
C GLN A 114 9.90 -2.80 -3.92
N TRP A 115 10.72 -2.93 -2.87
CA TRP A 115 10.96 -4.21 -2.20
C TRP A 115 9.97 -4.37 -1.04
N ALA A 116 9.06 -5.32 -1.15
CA ALA A 116 8.05 -5.60 -0.14
C ALA A 116 8.17 -7.01 0.42
N ALA A 117 8.21 -7.10 1.75
CA ALA A 117 8.11 -8.33 2.50
C ALA A 117 6.73 -8.40 3.19
N VAL A 118 6.00 -9.48 2.94
CA VAL A 118 4.60 -9.67 3.38
C VAL A 118 4.58 -10.34 4.75
N PHE A 119 3.81 -9.76 5.67
CA PHE A 119 3.56 -10.28 7.01
C PHE A 119 2.08 -10.15 7.37
N GLU A 120 1.62 -10.97 8.31
CA GLU A 120 0.32 -10.73 8.95
C GLU A 120 0.39 -9.46 9.80
N LYS A 121 -0.72 -8.75 9.97
CA LYS A 121 -0.74 -7.54 10.82
C LYS A 121 -0.31 -7.87 12.26
N ASN A 122 -0.58 -9.08 12.72
CA ASN A 122 -0.19 -9.58 14.04
C ASN A 122 1.30 -9.85 14.20
N ASP A 123 2.09 -9.85 13.11
CA ASP A 123 3.52 -10.08 13.20
C ASP A 123 4.33 -8.78 13.32
N LEU A 124 3.66 -7.61 13.26
CA LEU A 124 4.29 -6.29 13.27
C LEU A 124 3.80 -5.46 14.44
N HIS A 125 4.74 -4.84 15.13
CA HIS A 125 4.46 -4.12 16.38
C HIS A 125 5.20 -2.80 16.43
N PHE A 126 4.45 -1.70 16.31
CA PHE A 126 4.98 -0.36 16.53
C PHE A 126 5.21 -0.11 18.02
N GLU A 127 6.38 0.44 18.40
CA GLU A 127 6.69 0.72 19.81
C GLU A 127 5.79 1.82 20.40
N ASN A 128 5.32 2.76 19.57
CA ASN A 128 4.46 3.87 19.99
C ASN A 128 3.12 3.89 19.23
N GLY A 129 2.63 2.70 18.84
CA GLY A 129 1.44 2.55 18.01
C GLY A 129 1.46 3.41 16.75
N ALA A 130 0.32 4.02 16.40
CA ALA A 130 0.21 4.85 15.21
C ALA A 130 0.77 6.28 15.33
N LYS A 131 1.39 6.64 16.46
CA LYS A 131 1.88 8.01 16.70
C LYS A 131 3.05 8.35 15.78
N GLY A 132 2.94 9.48 15.07
CA GLY A 132 3.99 9.94 14.14
C GLY A 132 4.00 9.20 12.80
N LEU A 133 2.97 8.40 12.52
CA LEU A 133 2.74 7.81 11.21
C LEU A 133 1.87 8.74 10.37
N ALA A 134 2.17 8.81 9.08
CA ALA A 134 1.34 9.43 8.07
C ALA A 134 0.75 8.33 7.16
N PHE A 135 -0.48 8.55 6.71
CA PHE A 135 -1.26 7.62 5.91
C PHE A 135 -1.59 8.23 4.56
N TYR A 136 -1.66 7.41 3.52
CA TYR A 136 -2.11 7.83 2.20
C TYR A 136 -2.83 6.70 1.47
N SER A 137 -4.08 6.92 1.09
CA SER A 137 -4.81 6.03 0.19
C SER A 137 -4.60 6.48 -1.25
N SER A 138 -3.84 5.70 -2.04
CA SER A 138 -3.61 6.01 -3.45
C SER A 138 -4.90 5.95 -4.28
N GLU A 139 -5.79 5.00 -3.95
CA GLU A 139 -7.04 4.78 -4.68
C GLU A 139 -8.02 5.95 -4.50
N LYS A 140 -8.14 6.44 -3.26
CA LYS A 140 -9.09 7.50 -2.90
C LYS A 140 -8.44 8.89 -2.82
N ASN A 141 -7.12 8.96 -2.99
CA ASN A 141 -6.32 10.19 -3.03
C ASN A 141 -6.51 11.11 -1.79
N HIS A 142 -6.40 10.55 -0.58
CA HIS A 142 -6.46 11.32 0.66
C HIS A 142 -5.50 10.77 1.73
N THR A 143 -5.26 11.55 2.79
CA THR A 143 -4.26 11.28 3.82
C THR A 143 -4.84 10.70 5.12
N HIS A 144 -6.01 10.06 5.03
CA HIS A 144 -6.64 9.38 6.17
C HIS A 144 -6.27 7.90 6.14
N HIS A 145 -6.40 7.23 7.29
CA HIS A 145 -6.31 5.78 7.36
C HIS A 145 -7.53 5.18 6.66
N ASP A 146 -7.32 4.59 5.49
CA ASP A 146 -8.35 3.94 4.68
C ASP A 146 -7.72 2.83 3.84
N LEU A 147 -8.08 1.59 4.14
CA LEU A 147 -7.39 0.42 3.63
C LEU A 147 -7.83 0.08 2.20
N PRO A 148 -6.88 -0.24 1.29
CA PRO A 148 -5.44 -0.30 1.52
C PRO A 148 -4.77 1.09 1.54
N CYS A 149 -3.86 1.32 2.48
CA CYS A 149 -3.12 2.59 2.59
C CYS A 149 -1.61 2.41 2.67
N LYS A 150 -0.88 3.46 2.28
CA LYS A 150 0.56 3.62 2.42
C LYS A 150 0.87 4.26 3.75
N VAL A 151 1.89 3.76 4.45
CA VAL A 151 2.29 4.23 5.77
C VAL A 151 3.74 4.71 5.74
N SER A 152 3.96 5.94 6.22
CA SER A 152 5.28 6.57 6.25
C SER A 152 5.52 7.31 7.56
N CYS A 153 6.78 7.68 7.82
CA CYS A 153 7.11 8.54 8.95
C CYS A 153 6.66 9.98 8.68
N SER A 154 5.86 10.58 9.56
CA SER A 154 5.40 11.98 9.39
C SER A 154 6.50 13.03 9.53
N TYR A 155 7.70 12.64 9.97
CA TYR A 155 8.82 13.56 10.24
C TYR A 155 9.91 13.54 9.17
N CYS A 156 10.27 12.35 8.68
CA CYS A 156 11.32 12.20 7.67
C CYS A 156 10.82 11.59 6.37
N HIS A 157 9.51 11.35 6.27
CA HIS A 157 8.82 10.83 5.09
C HIS A 157 9.32 9.48 4.58
N ALA A 158 10.16 8.79 5.37
CA ALA A 158 10.62 7.45 5.01
C ALA A 158 9.41 6.52 4.89
N PRO A 159 9.24 5.83 3.74
CA PRO A 159 8.24 4.79 3.59
C PRO A 159 8.48 3.68 4.62
N ILE A 160 7.41 3.14 5.21
CA ILE A 160 7.49 2.08 6.23
C ILE A 160 6.86 0.79 5.73
N LEU A 161 5.58 0.86 5.34
CA LEU A 161 4.82 -0.29 4.87
C LEU A 161 3.60 0.13 4.03
N ASP A 162 3.05 -0.82 3.29
CA ASP A 162 1.67 -0.77 2.80
C ASP A 162 0.78 -1.62 3.70
N GLU A 163 -0.32 -1.06 4.18
CA GLU A 163 -1.31 -1.76 4.99
C GLU A 163 -2.49 -2.20 4.12
N GLY A 164 -2.71 -3.51 4.06
CA GLY A 164 -3.93 -4.10 3.53
C GLY A 164 -4.91 -4.47 4.64
N ARG A 165 -6.01 -5.15 4.28
CA ARG A 165 -7.05 -5.56 5.24
C ARG A 165 -6.53 -6.53 6.30
N ASN A 166 -5.76 -7.53 5.89
CA ASN A 166 -5.29 -8.63 6.76
C ASN A 166 -3.75 -8.73 6.85
N MET A 167 -3.03 -8.05 5.97
CA MET A 167 -1.59 -8.16 5.80
C MET A 167 -0.94 -6.78 5.75
N VAL A 168 0.34 -6.73 6.07
CA VAL A 168 1.22 -5.60 5.81
C VAL A 168 2.34 -6.00 4.85
N LEU A 169 2.75 -5.07 4.00
CA LEU A 169 3.91 -5.19 3.13
C LEU A 169 4.95 -4.21 3.66
N ILE A 170 5.91 -4.69 4.45
CA ILE A 170 6.98 -3.83 4.99
C ILE A 170 8.12 -3.69 3.99
N PHE A 171 8.89 -2.61 4.14
CA PHE A 171 10.06 -2.36 3.28
C PHE A 171 11.35 -2.80 3.98
N PRO A 172 12.01 -3.89 3.55
CA PRO A 172 13.13 -4.46 4.32
C PRO A 172 14.38 -3.57 4.42
N ALA A 173 14.48 -2.52 3.60
CA ALA A 173 15.60 -1.57 3.61
C ALA A 173 15.78 -0.83 4.95
N ILE A 174 14.76 -0.78 5.81
CA ILE A 174 14.82 -0.14 7.14
C ILE A 174 14.93 -1.13 8.31
N ILE A 175 15.03 -2.44 8.02
CA ILE A 175 15.21 -3.50 9.02
C ILE A 175 16.69 -3.59 9.41
N LYS A 176 16.93 -3.73 10.71
CA LYS A 176 18.25 -4.03 11.29
C LYS A 176 18.39 -5.54 11.43
N PHE A 177 18.93 -6.18 10.40
CA PHE A 177 19.22 -7.61 10.44
C PHE A 177 20.39 -7.91 11.38
N VAL A 178 20.21 -8.91 12.25
CA VAL A 178 21.22 -9.34 13.22
C VAL A 178 22.30 -10.24 12.61
N SER A 179 22.04 -10.81 11.43
CA SER A 179 23.02 -11.62 10.68
C SER A 179 22.77 -11.58 9.17
N PRO A 180 23.75 -11.99 8.34
CA PRO A 180 23.56 -12.18 6.90
C PRO A 180 22.44 -13.18 6.56
N GLU A 181 22.29 -14.25 7.35
CA GLU A 181 21.26 -15.29 7.16
C GLU A 181 19.87 -14.72 7.43
N ALA A 182 19.74 -13.90 8.48
CA ALA A 182 18.52 -13.15 8.78
C ALA A 182 18.13 -12.22 7.63
N LYS A 183 19.11 -11.51 7.04
CA LYS A 183 18.87 -10.67 5.85
C LYS A 183 18.45 -11.51 4.64
N LYS A 184 19.15 -12.61 4.39
CA LYS A 184 18.89 -13.52 3.25
C LYS A 184 17.47 -14.11 3.30
N ALA A 185 16.91 -14.31 4.48
CA ALA A 185 15.53 -14.77 4.63
C ALA A 185 14.49 -13.79 4.06
N PHE A 186 14.86 -12.53 3.83
CA PHE A 186 14.00 -11.51 3.23
C PHE A 186 14.26 -11.32 1.74
N ASP A 187 15.20 -12.05 1.13
CA ASP A 187 15.51 -11.90 -0.29
C ASP A 187 14.23 -12.06 -1.12
N PRO A 188 13.97 -11.14 -2.05
CA PRO A 188 12.81 -11.23 -2.92
C PRO A 188 12.93 -12.46 -3.81
N THR A 189 11.84 -13.16 -4.02
CA THR A 189 11.80 -14.41 -4.78
C THR A 189 11.17 -14.26 -6.15
N MET A 190 10.58 -13.09 -6.45
CA MET A 190 9.92 -12.80 -7.73
C MET A 190 9.75 -11.29 -7.94
N HIS A 191 9.39 -10.93 -9.18
CA HIS A 191 8.88 -9.62 -9.54
C HIS A 191 7.40 -9.68 -9.91
N ILE A 192 6.63 -8.69 -9.50
CA ILE A 192 5.24 -8.49 -9.89
C ILE A 192 5.08 -7.15 -10.61
N PHE A 193 4.05 -7.04 -11.43
CA PHE A 193 3.78 -5.87 -12.27
C PHE A 193 4.93 -5.51 -13.22
N TYR A 194 5.71 -6.52 -13.63
CA TYR A 194 6.97 -6.33 -14.36
C TYR A 194 6.78 -5.75 -15.77
N SER A 195 5.57 -5.80 -16.33
CA SER A 195 5.20 -5.08 -17.55
C SER A 195 5.39 -3.56 -17.42
N ARG A 196 5.33 -3.02 -16.19
CA ARG A 196 5.44 -1.58 -15.90
C ARG A 196 6.85 -1.13 -15.51
N ARG A 197 7.83 -2.04 -15.54
CA ARG A 197 9.23 -1.76 -15.17
C ARG A 197 9.79 -0.58 -15.97
N VAL A 198 10.74 0.13 -15.36
CA VAL A 198 11.49 1.22 -15.99
C VAL A 198 12.96 0.87 -16.22
N VAL A 199 13.39 -0.30 -15.73
CA VAL A 199 14.70 -0.90 -15.96
C VAL A 199 14.53 -2.42 -16.06
N ASP A 200 15.31 -3.07 -16.91
CA ASP A 200 15.39 -4.53 -16.95
C ASP A 200 16.26 -5.06 -15.79
N ILE A 201 15.86 -6.19 -15.21
CA ILE A 201 16.49 -6.81 -14.04
C ILE A 201 16.80 -8.27 -14.36
N LYS A 202 18.07 -8.57 -14.62
CA LYS A 202 18.56 -9.90 -15.02
C LYS A 202 19.05 -10.69 -13.81
N ASP A 203 18.12 -11.14 -12.97
CA ASP A 203 18.42 -11.76 -11.67
C ASP A 203 17.94 -13.21 -11.52
N GLY A 204 17.48 -13.82 -12.61
CA GLY A 204 16.99 -15.19 -12.69
C GLY A 204 15.69 -15.47 -11.94
N LYS A 205 15.01 -14.45 -11.42
CA LYS A 205 13.75 -14.63 -10.68
C LYS A 205 12.54 -14.53 -11.58
N PRO A 206 11.46 -15.29 -11.31
CA PRO A 206 10.20 -15.18 -12.04
C PRO A 206 9.68 -13.75 -12.08
N LYS A 207 9.25 -13.33 -13.27
CA LYS A 207 8.71 -11.99 -13.55
C LYS A 207 7.27 -12.11 -13.99
N TRP A 208 6.34 -11.69 -13.15
CA TRP A 208 4.92 -11.70 -13.46
C TRP A 208 4.52 -10.38 -14.09
N SER A 209 3.74 -10.43 -15.18
CA SER A 209 3.22 -9.25 -15.88
C SER A 209 2.36 -8.38 -14.96
N GLU A 210 1.54 -9.00 -14.11
CA GLU A 210 0.73 -8.38 -13.08
C GLU A 210 0.99 -9.07 -11.72
N LEU A 211 -0.05 -9.53 -11.02
CA LEU A 211 0.07 -10.27 -9.76
C LEU A 211 0.63 -11.68 -9.97
N ASP A 212 1.38 -12.18 -8.98
CA ASP A 212 1.90 -13.54 -8.99
C ASP A 212 0.79 -14.59 -8.97
N LYS A 213 0.99 -15.68 -9.73
CA LYS A 213 0.04 -16.79 -9.89
C LYS A 213 -1.31 -16.42 -10.55
N GLN A 214 -1.49 -15.17 -10.95
CA GLN A 214 -2.72 -14.67 -11.58
C GLN A 214 -2.47 -14.04 -12.94
N SER A 215 -1.22 -14.04 -13.41
CA SER A 215 -0.82 -13.37 -14.65
C SER A 215 0.25 -14.17 -15.38
N GLU A 216 0.62 -13.72 -16.57
CA GLU A 216 1.61 -14.42 -17.39
C GLU A 216 3.04 -14.12 -16.90
N LEU A 217 3.92 -15.12 -17.03
CA LEU A 217 5.36 -14.94 -16.82
C LEU A 217 5.99 -14.24 -18.03
N ILE A 218 6.71 -13.16 -17.77
CA ILE A 218 7.53 -12.44 -18.74
C ILE A 218 8.88 -13.15 -18.84
N LYS A 219 9.27 -13.49 -20.06
CA LYS A 219 10.61 -14.02 -20.36
C LYS A 219 11.65 -12.95 -20.08
N ASP A 220 12.78 -13.34 -19.51
CA ASP A 220 13.91 -12.43 -19.34
C ASP A 220 14.33 -11.88 -20.71
N VAL A 221 14.71 -10.61 -20.72
CA VAL A 221 15.26 -9.96 -21.91
C VAL A 221 16.72 -10.39 -22.02
N ASP A 222 17.08 -11.02 -23.14
CA ASP A 222 18.43 -11.54 -23.41
C ASP A 222 19.53 -10.47 -23.26
#